data_AF-A0A3C1HDC6-F1
#
_entry.id   AF-A0A3C1HDC6-F1
#
_cell.length_a   1.000
_cell.length_b   1.000
_cell.length_c   1.000
_cell.angle_alpha   90.00
_cell.angle_beta   90.00
_cell.angle_gamma   90.00
#
_symmetry.space_group_name_H-M   'P 1'
#
loop_
_entity.id
_entity.type
_entity.pdbx_description
1 polymer ?
#
loop_
_entity_poly.entity_id
_entity_poly.type
_entity_poly.pdbx_seq_one_letter_code
_entity_poly.pdbx_strand_id
1 'polypeptide(L)'
;TLCPCSKAISRYGAHNQRGVVTVQVRSQNIFWIEDLISLVESSASSELYSLLKREDEKAVTERAYENPVFVEDLVRNVALKLNATTDVTWYKVEAENYESIHNHNAYACIEKG
;
A
#
# COMPACT_ATOMS: atom_id res chain seq x y z
N THR A 1 -4.33 4.33 -2.16
CA THR A 1 -3.03 5.01 -2.36
C THR A 1 -3.28 6.43 -2.81
N LEU A 2 -2.42 7.38 -2.44
CA LEU A 2 -2.49 8.77 -2.90
C LEU A 2 -1.24 9.09 -3.72
N CYS A 3 -1.44 9.71 -4.88
CA CYS A 3 -0.40 9.90 -5.88
C CYS A 3 0.59 11.02 -5.49
N PRO A 4 1.90 10.72 -5.30
CA PRO A 4 2.91 11.73 -5.02
C PRO A 4 3.04 12.76 -6.15
N CYS A 5 2.92 12.32 -7.41
CA CYS A 5 3.00 13.20 -8.58
C CYS A 5 1.91 14.29 -8.52
N SER A 6 0.66 13.88 -8.31
CA SER A 6 -0.48 14.79 -8.25
C SER A 6 -0.33 15.83 -7.15
N LYS A 7 0.10 15.41 -5.96
CA LYS A 7 0.37 16.30 -4.82
C LYS A 7 1.47 17.32 -5.14
N ALA A 8 2.52 16.89 -5.84
CA ALA A 8 3.68 17.74 -6.13
C ALA A 8 3.38 18.86 -7.15
N ILE A 9 2.50 18.59 -8.13
CA ILE A 9 2.23 19.53 -9.23
C ILE A 9 0.97 20.38 -9.02
N SER A 10 0.06 19.93 -8.15
CA SER A 10 -1.22 20.62 -7.92
C SER A 10 -1.08 21.67 -6.82
N ARG A 11 -1.75 22.82 -6.97
CA ARG A 11 -1.76 23.86 -5.92
C ARG A 11 -2.47 23.37 -4.65
N TYR A 12 -3.52 22.58 -4.80
CA TYR A 12 -4.30 22.00 -3.71
C TYR A 12 -4.80 20.62 -4.11
N GLY A 13 -4.92 19.74 -3.11
CA GLY A 13 -5.43 18.39 -3.32
C GLY A 13 -4.46 17.50 -4.08
N ALA A 14 -4.81 16.22 -4.14
CA ALA A 14 -4.12 15.21 -4.91
C ALA A 14 -5.11 14.08 -5.20
N HIS A 15 -5.05 13.49 -6.39
CA HIS A 15 -5.89 12.33 -6.65
C HIS A 15 -5.41 11.13 -5.83
N ASN A 16 -6.38 10.35 -5.39
CA ASN A 16 -6.19 9.10 -4.70
C ASN A 16 -7.14 8.05 -5.29
N GLN A 17 -6.86 6.80 -4.99
CA GLN A 17 -7.63 5.69 -5.52
C GLN A 17 -7.55 4.47 -4.60
N ARG A 18 -8.48 3.55 -4.81
CA ARG A 18 -8.40 2.21 -4.22
C ARG A 18 -7.25 1.46 -4.90
N GLY A 19 -6.46 0.78 -4.08
CA GLY A 19 -5.47 -0.18 -4.55
C GLY A 19 -5.71 -1.53 -3.91
N VAL A 20 -5.35 -2.59 -4.62
CA VAL A 20 -5.32 -3.97 -4.10
C VAL A 20 -3.87 -4.40 -4.02
N VAL A 21 -3.46 -4.85 -2.85
CA VAL A 21 -2.15 -5.46 -2.64
C VAL A 21 -2.35 -6.95 -2.42
N THR A 22 -1.67 -7.75 -3.22
CA THR A 22 -1.65 -9.21 -3.09
C THR A 22 -0.26 -9.61 -2.65
N VAL A 23 -0.17 -10.31 -1.51
CA VAL A 23 1.10 -10.83 -0.99
C VAL A 23 1.01 -12.35 -0.89
N GLN A 24 1.92 -13.01 -1.59
CA GLN A 24 2.13 -14.45 -1.50
C GLN A 24 3.45 -14.69 -0.80
N VAL A 25 3.47 -15.57 0.21
CA VAL A 25 4.65 -15.86 1.02
C VAL A 25 4.83 -17.35 1.23
N ARG A 26 6.09 -17.80 1.25
CA ARG A 26 6.50 -19.11 1.76
C ARG A 26 7.31 -18.90 3.03
N SER A 27 6.87 -19.51 4.12
CA SER A 27 7.50 -19.39 5.44
C SER A 27 7.95 -20.75 5.95
N GLN A 28 9.06 -20.79 6.69
CA GLN A 28 9.49 -21.99 7.43
C GLN A 28 8.73 -22.18 8.74
N ASN A 29 8.27 -21.08 9.34
CA ASN A 29 7.56 -21.06 10.61
C ASN A 29 6.12 -20.56 10.44
N ILE A 30 5.28 -20.87 11.42
CA ILE A 30 3.91 -20.34 11.50
C ILE A 30 4.00 -18.83 11.75
N PHE A 31 3.18 -18.06 11.04
CA PHE A 31 3.02 -16.62 11.23
C PHE A 31 1.53 -16.28 11.26
N TRP A 32 1.19 -15.16 11.88
CA TRP A 32 -0.18 -14.66 11.90
C TRP A 32 -0.49 -13.89 10.62
N ILE A 33 -1.67 -14.11 10.06
CA ILE A 33 -2.09 -13.43 8.82
C ILE A 33 -2.25 -11.93 9.08
N GLU A 34 -2.67 -11.58 10.30
CA GLU A 34 -2.85 -10.22 10.80
C GLU A 34 -1.53 -9.43 10.82
N ASP A 35 -0.40 -10.08 11.12
CA ASP A 35 0.92 -9.45 11.06
C ASP A 35 1.29 -9.07 9.62
N LEU A 36 0.96 -9.97 8.67
CA LEU A 36 1.18 -9.71 7.24
C LEU A 36 0.26 -8.59 6.72
N ILE A 37 -1.00 -8.56 7.16
CA ILE A 37 -1.95 -7.48 6.83
C ILE A 37 -1.42 -6.14 7.37
N SER A 38 -1.03 -6.10 8.66
CA SER A 38 -0.51 -4.89 9.31
C SER A 38 0.77 -4.37 8.62
N LEU A 39 1.64 -5.28 8.18
CA LEU A 39 2.84 -4.96 7.41
C LEU A 39 2.50 -4.27 6.08
N VAL A 40 1.48 -4.77 5.37
CA VAL A 40 1.01 -4.20 4.11
C VAL A 40 0.32 -2.85 4.33
N GLU A 41 -0.60 -2.76 5.29
CA GLU A 41 -1.34 -1.54 5.61
C GLU A 41 -0.40 -0.40 6.02
N SER A 42 0.60 -0.69 6.87
CA SER A 42 1.63 0.27 7.26
C SER A 42 2.60 0.66 6.14
N SER A 43 2.48 0.08 4.94
CA SER A 43 3.29 0.42 3.76
C SER A 43 2.52 1.29 2.74
N ALA A 44 1.21 1.42 2.90
CA ALA A 44 0.34 2.22 2.05
C ALA A 44 0.21 3.67 2.56
N SER A 45 -0.40 4.55 1.74
CA SER A 45 -0.73 5.92 2.17
C SER A 45 -1.66 5.95 3.38
N SER A 46 -2.65 5.07 3.37
CA SER A 46 -3.58 4.80 4.47
C SER A 46 -4.27 3.48 4.19
N GLU A 47 -4.59 2.73 5.23
CA GLU A 47 -5.50 1.59 5.19
C GLU A 47 -6.97 2.00 5.00
N LEU A 48 -7.84 0.99 4.88
CA LEU A 48 -9.29 1.15 4.72
C LEU A 48 -10.02 0.78 6.01
N TYR A 49 -11.07 1.53 6.30
CA TYR A 49 -11.98 1.29 7.41
C TYR A 49 -13.39 1.10 6.86
N SER A 50 -14.16 0.21 7.47
CA SER A 50 -15.55 -0.07 7.04
C SER A 50 -16.51 1.08 7.35
N LEU A 51 -16.25 1.82 8.43
CA LEU A 51 -17.05 2.95 8.87
C LEU A 51 -16.14 4.01 9.50
N LEU A 52 -16.28 5.25 9.04
CA LEU A 52 -15.56 6.41 9.55
C LEU A 52 -16.56 7.45 10.03
N LYS A 53 -16.29 8.09 11.18
CA LYS A 53 -16.95 9.32 11.60
C LYS A 53 -16.20 10.51 11.02
N ARG A 54 -16.74 11.72 11.24
CA ARG A 54 -16.17 12.97 10.70
C ARG A 54 -14.71 13.19 11.09
N GLU A 55 -14.37 12.94 12.35
CA GLU A 55 -12.99 13.12 12.85
C GLU A 55 -12.05 12.04 12.27
N ASP A 56 -12.55 10.81 12.13
CA ASP A 56 -11.79 9.71 11.52
C ASP A 56 -11.54 9.97 10.03
N GLU A 57 -12.53 10.44 9.29
CA GLU A 57 -12.41 10.79 7.88
C GLU A 57 -11.37 11.89 7.65
N LYS A 58 -11.36 12.90 8.53
CA LYS A 58 -10.31 13.93 8.54
C LYS A 58 -8.93 13.29 8.72
N ALA A 59 -8.76 12.46 9.75
CA ALA A 59 -7.48 11.84 10.07
C ALA A 59 -6.96 10.93 8.94
N VAL A 60 -7.83 10.11 8.35
CA VAL A 60 -7.50 9.23 7.21
C VAL A 60 -7.10 10.04 5.99
N THR A 61 -7.83 11.13 5.71
CA THR A 61 -7.54 12.00 4.56
C THR A 61 -6.20 12.70 4.72
N GLU A 62 -5.93 13.29 5.88
CA GLU A 62 -4.67 13.97 6.18
C GLU A 62 -3.50 12.98 6.17
N ARG A 63 -3.64 11.81 6.79
CA ARG A 63 -2.62 10.75 6.79
C ARG A 63 -2.26 10.30 5.38
N ALA A 64 -3.25 10.05 4.53
CA ALA A 64 -2.99 9.66 3.14
C ALA A 64 -2.31 10.79 2.34
N TYR A 65 -2.71 12.04 2.60
CA TYR A 65 -2.11 13.20 1.95
C TYR A 65 -0.66 13.41 2.38
N GLU A 66 -0.33 13.20 3.66
CA GLU A 66 1.02 13.33 4.21
C GLU A 66 1.94 12.18 3.79
N ASN A 67 1.39 10.99 3.52
CA ASN A 67 2.13 9.79 3.13
C ASN A 67 1.80 9.33 1.70
N PRO A 68 2.03 10.15 0.66
CA PRO A 68 1.75 9.74 -0.71
C PRO A 68 2.73 8.62 -1.13
N VAL A 69 2.24 7.58 -1.80
CA VAL A 69 3.09 6.49 -2.31
C VAL A 69 2.69 6.10 -3.73
N PHE A 70 3.69 5.92 -4.61
CA PHE A 70 3.45 5.29 -5.90
C PHE A 70 3.20 3.79 -5.75
N VAL A 71 2.68 3.15 -6.80
CA VAL A 71 2.46 1.70 -6.82
C VAL A 71 3.79 0.93 -6.68
N GLU A 72 4.88 1.46 -7.25
CA GLU A 72 6.22 0.91 -7.13
C GLU A 72 6.80 1.09 -5.72
N ASP A 73 6.51 2.21 -5.06
CA ASP A 73 6.96 2.44 -3.68
C ASP A 73 6.25 1.51 -2.70
N LEU A 74 4.96 1.24 -2.94
CA LEU A 74 4.17 0.32 -2.13
C LEU A 74 4.79 -1.10 -2.14
N VAL A 75 5.07 -1.65 -3.33
CA VAL A 75 5.70 -2.98 -3.41
C VAL A 75 7.11 -3.00 -2.83
N ARG A 76 7.90 -1.91 -2.98
CA ARG A 76 9.23 -1.78 -2.36
C ARG A 76 9.15 -1.76 -0.84
N ASN A 77 8.23 -0.99 -0.28
CA ASN A 77 8.05 -0.87 1.18
C ASN A 77 7.68 -2.22 1.80
N VAL A 78 6.75 -2.95 1.18
CA VAL A 78 6.38 -4.30 1.62
C VAL A 78 7.55 -5.27 1.49
N ALA A 79 8.25 -5.26 0.35
CA ALA A 79 9.41 -6.12 0.12
C ALA A 79 10.55 -5.88 1.13
N LEU A 80 10.82 -4.61 1.48
CA LEU A 80 11.82 -4.25 2.50
C LEU A 80 11.47 -4.83 3.88
N LYS A 81 10.19 -4.77 4.27
CA LYS A 81 9.74 -5.36 5.55
C LYS A 81 9.79 -6.89 5.52
N LEU A 82 9.36 -7.53 4.42
CA LEU A 82 9.47 -8.99 4.25
C LEU A 82 10.91 -9.48 4.25
N ASN A 83 11.85 -8.70 3.70
CA ASN A 83 13.28 -9.02 3.75
C ASN A 83 13.86 -8.99 5.17
N ALA A 84 13.24 -8.24 6.09
CA ALA A 84 13.64 -8.20 7.49
C ALA A 84 13.02 -9.36 8.30
N THR A 85 12.05 -10.09 7.75
CA THR A 85 11.41 -11.24 8.39
C THR A 85 12.23 -12.51 8.10
N THR A 86 12.86 -13.08 9.14
CA THR A 86 13.78 -14.23 8.99
C THR A 86 13.13 -15.51 8.48
N ASP A 87 11.84 -15.67 8.71
CA ASP A 87 11.11 -16.91 8.40
C ASP A 87 10.61 -16.97 6.95
N VAL A 88 10.57 -15.83 6.26
CA VAL A 88 10.08 -15.72 4.87
C VAL A 88 11.20 -16.15 3.92
N THR A 89 10.99 -17.29 3.27
CA THR A 89 11.96 -17.88 2.31
C THR A 89 11.74 -17.42 0.88
N TRP A 90 10.50 -17.11 0.53
CA TRP A 90 10.14 -16.59 -0.79
C TRP A 90 8.88 -15.73 -0.63
N TYR A 91 8.77 -14.69 -1.46
CA TYR A 91 7.56 -13.90 -1.56
C TYR A 91 7.34 -13.35 -2.98
N LYS A 92 6.08 -13.05 -3.27
CA LYS A 92 5.64 -12.21 -4.38
C LYS A 92 4.69 -11.15 -3.85
N VAL A 93 4.98 -9.89 -4.15
CA VAL A 93 4.19 -8.72 -3.77
C VAL A 93 3.72 -8.04 -5.03
N GLU A 94 2.40 -7.91 -5.17
CA GLU A 94 1.75 -7.25 -6.29
C GLU A 94 0.91 -6.10 -5.76
N ALA A 95 0.98 -4.94 -6.40
CA ALA A 95 0.09 -3.82 -6.12
C ALA A 95 -0.57 -3.35 -7.41
N GLU A 96 -1.88 -3.21 -7.37
CA GLU A 96 -2.70 -2.71 -8.47
C GLU A 96 -3.52 -1.52 -7.98
N ASN A 97 -3.37 -0.37 -8.63
CA ASN A 97 -4.18 0.82 -8.38
C ASN A 97 -5.25 0.96 -9.45
N TYR A 98 -6.51 1.09 -9.03
CA TYR A 98 -7.63 1.42 -9.91
C TYR A 98 -7.66 2.94 -10.12
N GLU A 99 -6.88 3.43 -11.09
CA GLU A 99 -6.62 4.85 -11.27
C GLU A 99 -7.91 5.68 -11.38
N SER A 100 -8.02 6.74 -10.57
CA SER A 100 -9.23 7.58 -10.49
C SER A 100 -9.39 8.54 -11.67
N ILE A 101 -8.31 8.76 -12.42
CA ILE A 101 -8.25 9.71 -13.55
C ILE A 101 -7.96 9.03 -14.90
N HIS A 102 -7.79 7.71 -14.92
CA HIS A 102 -7.47 6.92 -16.11
C HIS A 102 -8.37 5.68 -16.19
N ASN A 103 -8.65 5.21 -17.40
CA ASN A 103 -9.45 4.00 -17.62
C ASN A 103 -8.57 2.74 -17.78
N HIS A 104 -7.48 2.67 -17.01
CA HIS A 104 -6.58 1.53 -16.91
C HIS A 104 -5.94 1.54 -15.52
N ASN A 105 -5.45 0.37 -15.09
CA ASN A 105 -4.82 0.23 -13.78
C ASN A 105 -3.31 0.44 -13.87
N ALA A 106 -2.72 1.00 -12.82
CA ALA A 106 -1.29 1.00 -12.62
C ALA A 106 -0.89 -0.22 -11.79
N TYR A 107 0.16 -0.93 -12.19
CA TYR A 107 0.56 -2.19 -11.57
C TYR A 107 2.07 -2.25 -11.35
N ALA A 108 2.47 -2.79 -10.20
CA ALA A 108 3.86 -3.13 -9.91
C ALA A 108 3.94 -4.50 -9.20
N CYS A 109 5.06 -5.20 -9.41
CA CYS A 109 5.33 -6.49 -8.81
C CYS A 109 6.79 -6.63 -8.41
N ILE A 110 7.04 -7.24 -7.25
CA ILE A 110 8.37 -7.70 -6.82
C ILE A 110 8.23 -9.15 -6.40
N GLU A 111 9.14 -10.00 -6.89
CA GLU A 111 9.28 -11.39 -6.47
C GLU A 111 10.72 -11.65 -6.02
N LYS A 112 10.89 -12.39 -4.93
CA LYS A 112 12.19 -12.77 -4.39
C LYS A 112 12.08 -14.10 -3.64
N GLY A 113 13.06 -14.98 -3.81
CA GLY A 113 13.32 -16.15 -2.97
C GLY A 113 14.53 -16.93 -3.46
#